data_AF-A0A1M3E459-F1
#
_entry.id   AF-A0A1M3E459-F1
#
_cell.length_a   1.000
_cell.length_b   1.000
_cell.length_c   1.000
_cell.angle_alpha   90.00
_cell.angle_beta   90.00
_cell.angle_gamma   90.00
#
_symmetry.space_group_name_H-M   'P 1'
#
loop_
_entity.id
_entity.type
_entity.pdbx_description
1 polymer ?
#
loop_
_entity_poly.entity_id
_entity_poly.type
_entity_poly.pdbx_seq_one_letter_code
_entity_poly.pdbx_strand_id
1 'polypeptide(L)'
;MAVRKLNKETYYKEYNILRVSNLNEFFELYQYNNQYYSPPFALLSKLEQAVMLEDDPPTEVNCQFEDCGRATFLLRGIEIINEMRIATYYFIGFNK
;
A
#
# COMPACT_ATOMS: atom_id res chain seq x y z
N MET A 1 -37.04 5.63 -22.36
CA MET A 1 -36.66 6.33 -21.12
C MET A 1 -35.23 5.95 -20.78
N ALA A 2 -34.33 6.93 -20.76
CA ALA A 2 -32.90 6.75 -20.52
C ALA A 2 -32.64 6.62 -19.02
N VAL A 3 -31.86 5.61 -18.63
CA VAL A 3 -31.13 5.62 -17.36
C VAL A 3 -29.65 5.64 -17.72
N ARG A 4 -29.12 6.85 -17.94
CA ARG A 4 -27.68 7.11 -17.91
C ARG A 4 -27.21 6.83 -16.47
N LYS A 5 -26.63 5.66 -16.22
CA LYS A 5 -25.77 5.48 -15.05
C LYS A 5 -24.43 6.13 -15.36
N LEU A 6 -24.11 7.14 -14.55
CA LEU A 6 -22.99 8.03 -14.70
C LEU A 6 -21.65 7.28 -14.80
N ASN A 7 -20.83 7.79 -15.71
CA ASN A 7 -19.37 7.78 -15.76
C ASN A 7 -18.67 6.79 -14.80
N LYS A 8 -18.23 5.65 -15.36
CA LYS A 8 -16.95 5.09 -14.92
C LYS A 8 -15.91 6.16 -15.23
N GLU A 9 -15.47 6.91 -14.23
CA GLU A 9 -14.19 7.60 -14.34
C GLU A 9 -13.17 6.51 -14.68
N THR A 10 -12.69 6.55 -15.92
CA THR A 10 -11.66 5.63 -16.40
C THR A 10 -10.37 6.04 -15.70
N TYR A 11 -10.16 5.54 -14.48
CA TYR A 11 -8.88 5.73 -13.80
C TYR A 11 -7.82 4.99 -14.61
N TYR A 12 -6.82 5.71 -15.10
CA TYR A 12 -5.64 5.08 -15.67
C TYR A 12 -4.88 4.44 -14.50
N LYS A 13 -4.81 3.10 -14.47
CA LYS A 13 -4.02 2.34 -13.47
C LYS A 13 -2.56 2.82 -13.41
N GLU A 14 -2.10 3.39 -14.52
CA GLU A 14 -0.80 4.01 -14.76
C GLU A 14 -0.50 5.19 -13.81
N TYR A 15 -1.51 5.80 -13.19
CA TYR A 15 -1.38 6.94 -12.27
C TYR A 15 -1.75 6.60 -10.82
N ASN A 16 -1.77 5.32 -10.46
CA ASN A 16 -1.92 4.89 -9.08
C ASN A 16 -0.64 5.17 -8.29
N ILE A 17 -0.74 5.95 -7.21
CA ILE A 17 0.37 6.31 -6.34
C ILE A 17 0.17 5.64 -4.98
N LEU A 18 1.21 4.96 -4.51
CA LEU A 18 1.30 4.53 -3.11
C LEU A 18 1.90 5.66 -2.26
N ARG A 19 1.22 6.01 -1.17
CA ARG A 19 1.79 6.83 -0.09
C ARG A 19 1.80 6.04 1.20
N VAL A 20 2.92 6.07 1.94
CA VAL A 20 2.98 5.54 3.31
C VAL A 20 3.16 6.72 4.26
N SER A 21 2.17 6.94 5.12
CA SER A 21 2.05 8.13 5.96
C SER A 21 3.09 8.20 7.10
N ASN A 22 3.60 7.07 7.57
CA ASN A 22 4.62 6.95 8.61
C ASN A 22 5.83 6.13 8.12
N LEU A 23 6.32 6.43 6.92
CA LEU A 23 7.44 5.69 6.31
C LEU A 23 8.72 5.71 7.15
N ASN A 24 8.98 6.79 7.89
CA ASN A 24 10.14 6.88 8.78
C ASN A 24 10.07 5.86 9.93
N GLU A 25 8.91 5.72 10.56
CA GLU A 25 8.68 4.75 11.65
C GLU A 25 8.88 3.32 11.15
N PHE A 26 8.45 3.04 9.92
CA PHE A 26 8.75 1.76 9.25
C PHE A 26 10.25 1.51 9.16
N PHE A 27 11.04 2.47 8.66
CA PHE A 27 12.49 2.30 8.54
C PHE A 27 13.21 2.18 9.89
N GLU A 28 12.79 2.95 10.90
CA GLU A 28 13.35 2.87 12.25
C GLU A 28 13.11 1.49 12.86
N LEU A 29 11.87 1.02 12.89
CA LEU A 29 11.54 -0.32 13.39
C LEU A 29 12.15 -1.43 12.52
N TYR A 30 12.37 -1.15 11.23
CA TYR A 30 13.11 -2.03 10.33
C TYR A 30 14.63 -2.02 10.62
N GLN A 31 15.21 -1.08 11.34
CA GLN A 31 16.63 -1.18 11.72
C GLN A 31 16.84 -1.99 13.00
N TYR A 32 15.81 -2.09 13.85
CA TYR A 32 15.92 -2.68 15.18
C TYR A 32 15.67 -4.19 15.26
N ASN A 33 15.05 -4.87 14.27
CA ASN A 33 15.04 -6.34 14.28
C ASN A 33 16.36 -6.87 13.68
N ASN A 34 17.30 -7.35 14.48
CA ASN A 34 18.61 -7.84 13.98
C ASN A 34 18.56 -9.11 13.09
N GLN A 35 17.38 -9.51 12.61
CA GLN A 35 17.14 -10.66 11.75
C GLN A 35 16.22 -10.16 10.63
N TYR A 36 16.77 -10.06 9.41
CA TYR A 36 15.98 -9.77 8.22
C TYR A 36 16.49 -10.57 7.04
N TYR A 37 15.58 -11.25 6.36
CA TYR A 37 15.84 -11.92 5.08
C TYR A 37 15.40 -11.08 3.88
N SER A 38 14.36 -10.24 4.03
CA SER A 38 13.82 -9.41 2.94
C SER A 38 14.09 -7.92 3.16
N PRO A 39 14.81 -7.23 2.25
CA PRO A 39 15.11 -5.80 2.40
C PRO A 39 13.83 -4.95 2.44
N PRO A 40 13.87 -3.76 3.08
CA PRO A 40 12.67 -2.95 3.33
C PRO A 40 12.01 -2.51 2.01
N PHE A 41 12.80 -2.22 0.98
CA PHE A 41 12.31 -1.87 -0.35
C PHE A 41 11.57 -3.02 -1.04
N ALA A 42 11.92 -4.28 -0.76
CA ALA A 42 11.17 -5.41 -1.30
C ALA A 42 9.77 -5.52 -0.68
N LEU A 43 9.62 -5.13 0.60
CA LEU A 43 8.30 -5.06 1.24
C LEU A 43 7.46 -3.93 0.65
N LEU A 44 8.06 -2.75 0.44
CA LEU A 44 7.38 -1.61 -0.18
C LEU A 44 6.98 -1.90 -1.63
N SER A 45 7.80 -2.62 -2.40
CA SER A 45 7.44 -3.02 -3.77
C SER A 45 6.25 -3.98 -3.81
N LYS A 46 6.13 -4.90 -2.84
CA LYS A 46 4.93 -5.76 -2.72
C LYS A 46 3.68 -4.94 -2.41
N LEU A 47 3.79 -3.96 -1.51
CA LEU A 47 2.71 -3.04 -1.19
C LEU A 47 2.30 -2.21 -2.42
N GLU A 48 3.27 -1.73 -3.19
CA GLU A 48 3.04 -0.98 -4.44
C GLU A 48 2.31 -1.83 -5.47
N GLN A 49 2.72 -3.09 -5.68
CA GLN A 49 2.04 -4.00 -6.61
C GLN A 49 0.57 -4.22 -6.24
N ALA A 50 0.26 -4.38 -4.95
CA ALA A 50 -1.11 -4.52 -4.47
C ALA A 50 -1.96 -3.27 -4.75
N VAL A 51 -1.36 -2.08 -4.70
CA VAL A 51 -2.05 -0.81 -4.97
C VAL A 51 -2.19 -0.52 -6.47
N MET A 52 -1.18 -0.84 -7.26
CA MET A 52 -1.15 -0.49 -8.68
C MET A 52 -2.01 -1.42 -9.54
N LEU A 53 -2.11 -2.71 -9.18
CA LEU A 53 -2.79 -3.71 -10.01
C LEU A 53 -4.30 -3.82 -9.73
N GLU A 54 -4.72 -3.48 -8.52
CA GLU A 54 -6.10 -3.66 -8.05
C GLU A 54 -6.97 -2.40 -8.25
N ASP A 55 -8.20 -2.60 -8.72
CA ASP A 55 -9.18 -1.51 -8.87
C ASP A 55 -9.67 -1.02 -7.50
N ASP A 56 -9.60 -1.86 -6.47
CA ASP A 56 -9.89 -1.51 -5.09
C ASP A 56 -8.73 -2.00 -4.21
N PRO A 57 -7.85 -1.10 -3.72
CA PRO A 57 -6.68 -1.50 -2.97
C PRO A 57 -7.11 -2.12 -1.64
N PRO A 58 -6.45 -3.20 -1.20
CA PRO A 58 -6.83 -3.93 -0.01
C PRO A 58 -6.76 -3.06 1.25
N THR A 59 -7.71 -3.23 2.17
CA THR A 59 -7.73 -2.47 3.43
C THR A 59 -6.52 -2.77 4.32
N GLU A 60 -5.98 -3.98 4.22
CA GLU A 60 -4.81 -4.44 4.94
C GLU A 60 -3.90 -5.22 4.00
N VAL A 61 -2.60 -4.90 4.04
CA VAL A 61 -1.56 -5.63 3.32
C VAL A 61 -0.55 -6.16 4.32
N ASN A 62 -0.35 -7.47 4.27
CA ASN A 62 0.63 -8.17 5.09
C ASN A 62 1.82 -8.60 4.21
N CYS A 63 2.93 -7.90 4.34
CA CYS A 63 4.16 -8.22 3.61
C CYS A 63 5.05 -9.13 4.47
N GLN A 64 5.19 -10.39 4.06
CA GLN A 64 6.11 -11.32 4.73
C GLN A 64 7.56 -10.85 4.57
N PHE A 65 8.29 -10.76 5.68
CA PHE A 65 9.69 -10.33 5.73
C PHE A 65 10.65 -11.40 6.30
N GLU A 66 10.12 -12.42 7.00
CA GLU A 66 10.82 -13.64 7.47
C GLU A 66 9.86 -14.86 7.50
N ASP A 67 10.35 -16.04 7.90
CA ASP A 67 9.59 -17.31 7.96
C ASP A 67 8.26 -17.17 8.73
N CYS A 68 8.26 -16.41 9.83
CA CYS A 68 7.04 -16.09 10.60
C CYS A 68 6.71 -14.58 10.64
N GLY A 69 7.66 -13.71 10.27
CA GLY A 69 7.51 -12.26 10.39
C GLY A 69 6.70 -11.62 9.26
N ARG A 70 5.72 -10.78 9.60
CA ARG A 70 4.94 -9.96 8.65
C ARG A 70 4.93 -8.48 9.03
N ALA A 71 5.14 -7.62 8.03
CA ALA A 71 4.93 -6.19 8.14
C ALA A 71 3.49 -5.88 7.75
N THR A 72 2.75 -5.18 8.60
CA THR A 72 1.33 -4.88 8.36
C THR A 72 1.15 -3.41 7.99
N PHE A 73 0.47 -3.16 6.88
CA PHE A 73 0.08 -1.84 6.40
C PHE A 73 -1.44 -1.75 6.30
N LEU A 74 -2.04 -0.71 6.90
CA LEU A 74 -3.47 -0.42 6.77
C LEU A 74 -3.73 0.75 5.85
N LEU A 75 -4.71 0.59 4.97
CA LEU A 75 -5.24 1.67 4.15
C LEU A 75 -5.93 2.70 5.05
N ARG A 76 -5.48 3.95 4.98
CA ARG A 76 -6.06 5.10 5.68
C ARG A 76 -7.04 5.87 4.83
N GLY A 77 -6.83 5.87 3.52
CA GLY A 77 -7.70 6.59 2.61
C GLY A 77 -7.20 6.54 1.18
N ILE A 78 -8.11 6.91 0.29
CA ILE A 78 -7.85 7.05 -1.14
C ILE A 78 -8.29 8.46 -1.50
N GLU A 79 -7.37 9.22 -2.10
CA GLU A 79 -7.66 10.56 -2.63
C GLU A 79 -7.39 10.59 -4.13
N ILE A 80 -8.14 11.43 -4.84
CA ILE A 80 -7.97 11.65 -6.28
C ILE A 80 -7.52 13.09 -6.47
N ILE A 81 -6.33 13.29 -7.02
CA ILE A 81 -5.74 14.62 -7.27
C ILE A 81 -5.23 14.65 -8.70
N ASN A 82 -5.74 15.58 -9.52
CA ASN A 82 -5.31 15.74 -10.91
C ASN A 82 -5.29 14.41 -11.68
N GLU A 83 -6.38 13.63 -11.60
CA GLU A 83 -6.54 12.31 -12.24
C GLU A 83 -5.61 11.20 -11.69
N MET A 84 -4.78 11.50 -10.70
CA MET A 84 -3.98 10.51 -9.98
C MET A 84 -4.76 9.97 -8.78
N ARG A 85 -4.75 8.66 -8.60
CA ARG A 85 -5.32 8.01 -7.43
C ARG A 85 -4.21 7.73 -6.44
N ILE A 86 -4.30 8.32 -5.25
CA ILE A 86 -3.30 8.15 -4.20
C ILE A 86 -3.90 7.29 -3.09
N ALA A 87 -3.38 6.07 -2.93
CA ALA A 87 -3.72 5.21 -1.81
C ALA A 87 -2.74 5.45 -0.66
N THR A 88 -3.25 5.97 0.46
CA THR A 88 -2.43 6.23 1.65
C THR A 88 -2.53 5.07 2.61
N TYR A 89 -1.40 4.42 2.89
CA TYR A 89 -1.25 3.39 3.90
C TYR A 89 -0.55 3.92 5.15
N TYR A 90 -0.73 3.21 6.25
CA TYR A 90 -0.07 3.43 7.52
C TYR A 90 0.52 2.10 8.01
N PHE A 91 1.81 2.09 8.28
CA PHE A 91 2.52 0.96 8.85
C PHE A 91 2.15 0.81 10.33
N ILE A 92 1.79 -0.41 10.74
CA ILE A 92 1.34 -0.68 12.13
C ILE A 92 2.41 -1.39 12.96
N GLY A 93 3.28 -2.16 12.31
CA GLY A 93 4.30 -2.90 13.02
C GLY A 93 4.72 -4.17 12.29
N PHE A 94 5.69 -4.83 12.90
CA PHE A 94 6.15 -6.15 12.54
C PHE A 94 5.52 -7.16 13.51
N ASN A 95 4.74 -8.09 12.99
CA ASN A 95 4.11 -9.17 13.74
C ASN A 95 4.87 -10.49 13.48
N LYS A 96 4.89 -11.40 14.47
CA LYS A 96 5.44 -12.76 14.37
C LYS A 96 4.32 -13.80 14.29
#